data_AF-A0A151R4P9-F1
#
_entry.id   AF-A0A151R4P9-F1
#
_cell.length_a   1.000
_cell.length_b   1.000
_cell.length_c   1.000
_cell.angle_alpha   90.00
_cell.angle_beta   90.00
_cell.angle_gamma   90.00
#
_symmetry.space_group_name_H-M   'P 1'
#
loop_
_entity.id
_entity.type
_entity.pdbx_description
1 polymer ?
#
loop_
_entity_poly.entity_id
_entity_poly.type
_entity_poly.pdbx_seq_one_letter_code
_entity_poly.pdbx_strand_id
1 'polypeptide(L)' 'KVLVDGATIIKILYKTMLKRLGKNVSNLRPHNILILDYAEKSLDSNGMIILDVQVKSVIRMIMFTW' A
#
# COMPACT_ATOMS: atom_id res chain seq x y z
N LYS A 1 -9.37 1.39 10.27
CA LYS A 1 -9.58 2.79 9.86
C LYS A 1 -8.73 3.02 8.62
N VAL A 2 -9.31 3.62 7.58
CA VAL A 2 -8.63 3.92 6.31
C VAL A 2 -8.70 5.43 6.12
N LEU A 3 -7.60 6.05 5.72
CA LEU A 3 -7.59 7.44 5.27
C LEU A 3 -7.85 7.44 3.76
N VAL A 4 -8.79 8.26 3.33
CA VAL A 4 -9.11 8.44 1.91
C VAL A 4 -8.64 9.82 1.51
N ASP A 5 -7.64 9.86 0.63
CA ASP A 5 -7.18 11.08 0.01
C ASP A 5 -7.51 11.04 -1.49
N GLY A 6 -8.30 12.00 -1.96
CA GLY A 6 -8.74 12.11 -3.34
C GLY A 6 -7.68 12.66 -4.29
N ALA A 7 -6.63 13.31 -3.76
CA ALA A 7 -5.53 13.85 -4.56
C ALA A 7 -4.34 12.88 -4.71
N THR A 8 -4.41 11.71 -4.09
CA THR A 8 -3.31 10.74 -4.06
C THR A 8 -3.35 9.77 -5.24
N ILE A 9 -2.24 9.67 -5.97
CA ILE A 9 -2.04 8.72 -7.10
C ILE A 9 -1.61 7.33 -6.60
N ILE A 10 -0.94 7.24 -5.44
CA ILE A 10 -0.36 6.00 -4.89
C ILE A 10 -0.90 5.72 -3.48
N LYS A 11 -1.49 4.55 -3.25
CA LYS A 11 -2.01 4.18 -1.93
C LYS A 11 -0.94 3.47 -1.12
N ILE A 12 -0.67 3.96 0.08
CA ILE A 12 0.32 3.37 0.99
C ILE A 12 -0.39 2.46 2.00
N LEU A 13 0.14 1.25 2.22
CA LEU A 13 -0.34 0.32 3.23
C LEU A 13 0.74 0.03 4.26
N TYR A 14 0.48 0.36 5.52
CA TYR A 14 1.43 0.10 6.61
C TYR A 14 1.76 -1.39 6.76
N LYS A 15 3.04 -1.71 7.01
CA LYS A 15 3.50 -3.09 7.28
C LYS A 15 2.75 -3.80 8.41
N THR A 16 2.30 -3.07 9.41
CA THR A 16 1.47 -3.61 10.51
C THR A 16 0.11 -4.11 10.00
N MET A 17 -0.43 -3.51 8.95
CA MET A 17 -1.67 -3.96 8.31
C MET A 17 -1.46 -5.23 7.47
N LEU A 18 -0.30 -5.40 6.83
CA LEU A 18 0.03 -6.65 6.15
C LEU A 18 -0.08 -7.84 7.11
N LYS A 19 0.50 -7.73 8.31
CA LYS A 19 0.41 -8.77 9.34
C LYS A 19 -1.03 -9.07 9.74
N ARG A 20 -1.88 -8.05 9.88
CA ARG A 20 -3.31 -8.22 10.20
C ARG A 20 -4.10 -8.93 9.10
N LEU A 21 -3.64 -8.84 7.85
CA LEU A 21 -4.20 -9.56 6.70
C LEU A 21 -3.57 -10.95 6.52
N GLY A 22 -2.71 -11.40 7.44
CA GLY A 22 -1.98 -12.67 7.31
C GLY A 22 -0.95 -12.67 6.18
N LYS A 23 -0.46 -11.49 5.78
CA LYS A 23 0.56 -11.30 4.74
C LYS A 23 1.87 -10.78 5.32
N ASN A 24 2.96 -11.03 4.61
CA ASN A 24 4.29 -10.52 4.92
C ASN A 24 4.91 -9.84 3.69
N VAL A 25 6.07 -9.21 3.88
CA VAL A 25 6.87 -8.58 2.83
C VAL A 25 7.19 -9.54 1.68
N SER A 26 7.37 -10.83 1.97
CA SER A 26 7.57 -11.86 0.95
C SER A 26 6.37 -12.09 0.02
N ASN A 27 5.18 -11.60 0.38
CA ASN A 27 4.00 -11.65 -0.48
C ASN A 27 3.88 -10.41 -1.38
N LEU A 28 4.75 -9.42 -1.22
CA LEU A 28 4.76 -8.23 -2.05
C LEU A 28 5.42 -8.55 -3.39
N ARG A 29 4.87 -7.98 -4.46
CA ARG A 29 5.51 -7.99 -5.77
C ARG A 29 6.61 -6.91 -5.79
N PRO A 30 7.83 -7.24 -6.22
CA PRO A 30 8.88 -6.24 -6.33
C PRO A 30 8.48 -5.15 -7.33
N HIS A 31 8.87 -3.92 -7.04
CA HIS A 31 8.77 -2.80 -7.96
C HIS A 31 9.94 -1.85 -7.77
N ASN A 32 10.17 -1.00 -8.76
CA ASN A 32 11.26 -0.03 -8.78
C ASN A 32 10.72 1.38 -8.51
N ILE A 33 9.98 1.56 -7.41
CA ILE A 33 9.41 2.87 -7.04
C ILE A 33 10.17 3.36 -5.81
N LEU A 34 10.78 4.53 -5.91
CA LEU A 34 11.40 5.21 -4.78
C LEU A 34 10.37 6.12 -4.12
N ILE A 35 10.16 5.98 -2.82
CA ILE A 35 9.31 6.89 -2.04
C ILE A 35 10.25 7.88 -1.34
N LEU A 36 10.01 9.18 -1.51
CA LEU A 36 10.71 10.24 -0.79
C LEU A 36 9.74 10.85 0.22
N ASP A 37 10.22 11.11 1.43
CA ASP A 37 9.48 11.94 2.37
C ASP A 37 9.57 13.42 1.99
N TYR A 38 8.87 14.28 2.73
CA TYR A 38 8.86 15.73 2.49
C TYR A 38 10.25 16.39 2.69
N ALA A 39 11.18 15.70 3.35
CA ALA A 39 12.55 16.13 3.58
C ALA A 39 13.53 15.43 2.62
N GLU A 40 13.02 14.86 1.52
CA GLU A 40 13.76 14.15 0.47
C GLU A 40 14.53 12.92 0.95
N LYS A 41 14.16 12.34 2.09
CA LYS A 41 14.72 11.06 2.53
C LYS A 41 14.02 9.92 1.84
N SER A 42 14.80 9.02 1.27
CA SER A 42 14.28 7.78 0.68
C SER A 42 13.72 6.87 1.77
N LEU A 43 12.48 6.45 1.57
CA LEU A 43 11.88 5.34 2.28
C LEU A 43 12.01 4.09 1.41
N ASP A 44 12.52 3.02 1.99
CA ASP A 44 12.56 1.72 1.32
C ASP A 44 11.15 1.21 1.12
N SER A 45 10.70 1.23 -0.13
CA SER A 45 9.49 0.53 -0.50
C SER A 45 9.84 -0.93 -0.76
N ASN A 46 9.20 -1.86 -0.05
CA ASN A 46 9.54 -3.28 -0.17
C ASN A 46 8.79 -3.97 -1.33
N GLY A 47 7.77 -3.31 -1.88
CA GLY A 47 6.95 -3.89 -2.93
C GLY A 47 5.49 -3.47 -2.86
N MET A 48 4.71 -4.07 -3.76
CA MET A 48 3.30 -3.79 -3.94
C MET A 48 2.45 -5.01 -3.66
N ILE A 49 1.25 -4.78 -3.11
CA ILE A 49 0.22 -5.79 -2.98
C ILE A 49 -1.07 -5.30 -3.62
N ILE A 50 -1.77 -6.21 -4.29
CA ILE A 50 -3.11 -5.97 -4.79
C ILE A 50 -4.09 -6.61 -3.81
N LEU A 51 -5.05 -5.82 -3.34
CA LEU A 51 -6.06 -6.26 -2.38
C LEU A 51 -7.45 -5.94 -2.90
N ASP A 52 -8.37 -6.87 -2.71
CA ASP A 52 -9.80 -6.63 -2.88
C ASP A 52 -10.33 -5.86 -1.68
N VAL A 53 -10.72 -4.61 -1.91
CA VAL A 53 -11.26 -3.72 -0.91
C VAL A 53 -12.75 -3.57 -1.15
N GLN A 54 -13.54 -4.08 -0.21
CA GLN A 54 -14.97 -3.89 -0.21
C GLN A 54 -15.30 -2.49 0.33
N VAL A 55 -15.95 -1.68 -0.52
CA VAL A 55 -16.50 -0.38 -0.14
C VAL A 55 -18.01 -0.48 -0.28
N LYS A 56 -18.71 -0.53 0.87
CA LYS A 56 -20.14 -0.87 0.93
C LYS A 56 -20.39 -2.23 0.27
N SER A 57 -21.12 -2.26 -0.85
CA SER A 57 -21.47 -3.48 -1.58
C SER A 57 -20.58 -3.73 -2.80
N VAL A 58 -19.60 -2.87 -3.06
CA VAL A 58 -18.74 -2.96 -4.25
C VAL A 58 -17.34 -3.40 -3.84
N ILE A 59 -16.85 -4.47 -4.46
CA ILE A 59 -15.47 -4.90 -4.33
C ILE A 59 -14.63 -4.17 -5.39
N ARG A 60 -13.53 -3.56 -4.97
CA ARG A 60 -12.58 -2.90 -5.85
C ARG A 60 -11.20 -3.47 -5.61
N MET A 61 -10.54 -3.86 -6.70
CA MET A 61 -9.15 -4.27 -6.67
C MET A 61 -8.27 -3.02 -6.56
N ILE A 62 -7.52 -2.91 -5.47
CA ILE A 62 -6.72 -1.73 -5.16
C ILE A 62 -5.26 -2.15 -4.96
N MET A 63 -4.36 -1.43 -5.63
CA MET A 63 -2.93 -1.60 -5.48
C MET A 63 -2.41 -0.71 -4.34
N PHE A 64 -1.63 -1.30 -3.44
CA PHE A 64 -0.96 -0.61 -2.36
C PHE A 64 0.55 -0.80 -2.44
N THR A 65 1.31 0.27 -2.22
CA THR A 65 2.75 0.24 -1.98
C THR A 65 3.02 0.22 -0.48
N TRP A 66 4.10 -0.42 -0.05
CA TRP A 66 4.65 -0.26 1.30
C TRP A 66 6.07 0.24 1.19
#